data_AF-A0A800N7N2-F1
#
_entry.id   AF-A0A800N7N2-F1
#
_cell.length_a   1.000
_cell.length_b   1.000
_cell.length_c   1.000
_cell.angle_alpha   90.00
_cell.angle_beta   90.00
_cell.angle_gamma   90.00
#
_symmetry.space_group_name_H-M   'P 1'
#
loop_
_entity.id
_entity.type
_entity.pdbx_description
1 polymer ?
#
loop_
_entity_poly.entity_id
_entity_poly.type
_entity_poly.pdbx_seq_one_letter_code
_entity_poly.pdbx_strand_id
1 'polypeptide(L)'
;MSLFNENNSTALGTGLLCPAGSVADKSVLGNFRRYKARVAGSYRAVLPDEITKTLASGKHWVSPKVDGELWYLVLGDGAPFLASPQGKVIAGSVPLLEEAGAVASKVACRTIIAGELFAAVKSGRPRVGDLKSALGGGPDAEVQRLGFSAFDLLEGGTKESQMPLDDYNERLAVLQQLFDGGKRIKAIATHECNTGDEIN
;
A
#
# COMPACT_ATOMS: atom_id res chain seq x y z
N MET A 1 21.14 -5.09 -9.77
CA MET A 1 21.51 -4.11 -8.73
C MET A 1 20.38 -4.11 -7.70
N SER A 2 20.68 -4.02 -6.40
CA SER A 2 19.63 -3.92 -5.38
C SER A 2 18.83 -2.62 -5.55
N LEU A 3 17.50 -2.68 -5.43
CA LEU A 3 16.62 -1.50 -5.54
C LEU A 3 16.76 -0.52 -4.37
N PHE A 4 17.35 -0.96 -3.26
CA PHE A 4 17.60 -0.14 -2.09
C PHE A 4 18.93 -0.49 -1.40
N ASN A 5 19.39 0.41 -0.54
CA ASN A 5 20.55 0.21 0.32
C ASN A 5 20.13 0.01 1.79
N GLU A 6 20.89 -0.80 2.50
CA GLU A 6 20.68 -1.11 3.92
C GLU A 6 21.55 -0.26 4.86
N ASN A 7 22.18 0.80 4.32
CA ASN A 7 23.05 1.66 5.09
C ASN A 7 22.27 2.34 6.22
N ASN A 8 22.84 2.31 7.44
CA ASN A 8 22.21 2.83 8.66
C ASN A 8 20.84 2.20 8.95
N SER A 9 20.61 0.96 8.49
CA SER A 9 19.43 0.20 8.87
C SER A 9 19.40 -0.09 10.36
N THR A 10 18.19 -0.22 10.88
CA THR A 10 17.93 -0.59 12.28
C THR A 10 17.07 -1.84 12.30
N ALA A 11 17.16 -2.61 13.39
CA ALA A 11 16.30 -3.76 13.59
C ALA A 11 14.83 -3.33 13.65
N LEU A 12 13.95 -4.15 13.06
CA LEU A 12 12.51 -3.98 13.12
C LEU A 12 11.90 -5.36 13.41
N GLY A 13 11.93 -5.77 14.67
CA GLY A 13 11.58 -7.12 15.08
C GLY A 13 12.53 -8.10 14.42
N THR A 14 11.96 -9.03 13.66
CA THR A 14 12.68 -10.01 12.83
C THR A 14 13.08 -9.48 11.44
N GLY A 15 12.70 -8.25 11.10
CA GLY A 15 13.05 -7.57 9.85
C GLY A 15 14.02 -6.41 10.06
N LEU A 16 14.11 -5.56 9.03
CA LEU A 16 14.92 -4.35 9.07
C LEU A 16 14.13 -3.12 8.61
N LEU A 17 14.51 -1.97 9.15
CA LEU A 17 14.03 -0.65 8.73
C LEU A 17 15.22 0.19 8.25
N CYS A 18 15.26 0.49 6.96
CA CYS A 18 16.19 1.44 6.38
C CYS A 18 15.64 2.88 6.45
N PRO A 19 16.51 3.88 6.66
CA PRO A 19 16.11 5.28 6.78
C PRO A 19 15.61 5.88 5.46
N ALA A 20 15.15 7.13 5.51
CA ALA A 20 14.71 7.84 4.32
C ALA A 20 15.86 7.99 3.31
N GLY A 21 15.55 7.88 2.01
CA GLY A 21 16.54 7.88 0.94
C GLY A 21 17.22 6.53 0.69
N SER A 22 16.78 5.44 1.32
CA SER A 22 17.35 4.11 1.09
C SER A 22 16.97 3.49 -0.26
N VAL A 23 15.86 3.88 -0.89
CA VAL A 23 15.55 3.48 -2.28
C VAL A 23 16.59 4.07 -3.23
N ALA A 24 17.40 3.20 -3.85
CA ALA A 24 18.53 3.58 -4.69
C ALA A 24 18.11 3.89 -6.14
N ASP A 25 17.06 3.22 -6.64
CA ASP A 25 16.50 3.51 -7.95
C ASP A 25 15.72 4.83 -7.92
N LYS A 26 16.29 5.86 -8.56
CA LYS A 26 15.71 7.21 -8.64
C LYS A 26 14.39 7.25 -9.42
N SER A 27 14.20 6.35 -10.39
CA SER A 27 12.96 6.27 -11.15
C SER A 27 11.83 5.77 -10.26
N VAL A 28 12.08 4.70 -9.51
CA VAL A 28 11.13 4.12 -8.54
C VAL A 28 10.79 5.13 -7.44
N LEU A 29 11.78 5.78 -6.83
CA LEU A 29 11.52 6.83 -5.83
C LEU A 29 10.76 8.02 -6.43
N GLY A 30 11.02 8.35 -7.70
CA GLY A 30 10.27 9.34 -8.45
C GLY A 30 8.79 8.96 -8.62
N ASN A 31 8.49 7.70 -8.93
CA ASN A 31 7.12 7.18 -9.02
C ASN A 31 6.38 7.35 -7.69
N PHE A 32 7.01 6.96 -6.58
CA PHE A 32 6.43 7.11 -5.24
C PHE A 32 6.06 8.57 -4.93
N ARG A 33 7.00 9.49 -5.14
CA ARG A 33 6.79 10.92 -4.86
C ARG A 33 5.70 11.52 -5.73
N ARG A 34 5.69 11.21 -7.02
CA ARG A 34 4.66 11.68 -7.97
C ARG A 34 3.28 11.15 -7.58
N TYR A 35 3.18 9.87 -7.24
CA TYR A 35 1.93 9.27 -6.80
C TYR A 35 1.38 9.98 -5.57
N LYS A 36 2.20 10.13 -4.51
CA LYS A 36 1.80 10.85 -3.31
C LYS A 36 1.36 12.28 -3.61
N ALA A 37 2.12 13.03 -4.42
CA ALA A 37 1.79 14.41 -4.76
C ALA A 37 0.44 14.50 -5.50
N ARG A 38 0.19 13.59 -6.44
CA ARG A 38 -1.07 13.51 -7.19
C ARG A 38 -2.26 13.19 -6.27
N VAL A 39 -2.13 12.19 -5.39
CA VAL A 39 -3.20 11.76 -4.50
C VAL A 39 -3.47 12.78 -3.39
N ALA A 40 -2.43 13.29 -2.72
CA ALA A 40 -2.60 14.30 -1.68
C ALA A 40 -3.18 15.61 -2.24
N GLY A 41 -2.78 16.00 -3.46
CA GLY A 41 -3.30 17.17 -4.13
C GLY A 41 -4.75 17.03 -4.63
N SER A 42 -5.28 15.81 -4.73
CA SER A 42 -6.65 15.57 -5.18
C SER A 42 -7.65 15.40 -4.03
N TYR A 43 -7.20 15.31 -2.78
CA TYR A 43 -8.08 15.19 -1.63
C TYR A 43 -8.91 16.46 -1.41
N ARG A 44 -10.21 16.26 -1.24
CA ARG A 44 -11.15 17.30 -0.85
C ARG A 44 -11.87 16.87 0.41
N ALA A 45 -11.87 17.73 1.42
CA ALA A 45 -12.73 17.57 2.57
C ALA A 45 -14.16 17.92 2.14
N VAL A 46 -15.11 17.04 2.48
CA VAL A 46 -16.52 17.21 2.16
C VAL A 46 -17.30 16.82 3.40
N LEU A 47 -18.25 17.67 3.82
CA LEU A 47 -19.15 17.35 4.91
C LEU A 47 -20.24 16.37 4.45
N PRO A 48 -20.81 15.52 5.33
CA PRO A 48 -21.83 14.54 4.93
C PRO A 48 -23.00 15.14 4.14
N ASP A 49 -23.46 16.34 4.50
CA ASP A 49 -24.55 17.08 3.83
C ASP A 49 -24.13 17.77 2.52
N GLU A 50 -22.83 17.77 2.21
CA GLU A 50 -22.25 18.30 0.98
C GLU A 50 -21.86 17.20 -0.02
N ILE A 51 -21.84 15.92 0.38
CA ILE A 51 -21.42 14.79 -0.47
C ILE A 51 -22.22 14.77 -1.77
N THR A 52 -23.55 14.78 -1.68
CA THR A 52 -24.44 14.72 -2.85
C THR A 52 -24.33 15.98 -3.74
N LYS A 53 -23.91 17.12 -3.19
CA LYS A 53 -23.69 18.37 -3.95
C LYS A 53 -22.32 18.42 -4.61
N THR A 54 -21.31 17.79 -4.00
CA THR A 54 -19.91 17.87 -4.42
C THR A 54 -19.56 16.80 -5.44
N LEU A 55 -20.14 15.61 -5.30
CA LEU A 55 -19.91 14.51 -6.22
C LEU A 55 -20.80 14.66 -7.46
N ALA A 56 -20.17 14.75 -8.63
CA ALA A 56 -20.89 14.71 -9.88
C ALA A 56 -21.64 13.39 -10.04
N SER A 57 -22.80 13.40 -10.69
CA SER A 57 -23.49 12.16 -11.08
C SER A 57 -22.57 11.29 -11.93
N GLY A 58 -22.53 9.99 -11.64
CA GLY A 58 -21.70 9.05 -12.36
C GLY A 58 -21.10 7.99 -11.43
N LYS A 59 -20.26 7.14 -12.03
CA LYS A 59 -19.66 6.00 -11.37
C LYS A 59 -18.55 6.44 -10.40
N HIS A 60 -18.71 6.11 -9.13
CA HIS A 60 -17.75 6.32 -8.06
C HIS A 60 -17.31 5.00 -7.45
N TRP A 61 -16.08 4.98 -6.94
CA TRP A 61 -15.51 3.85 -6.23
C TRP A 61 -15.28 4.22 -4.77
N VAL A 62 -15.91 3.48 -3.87
CA VAL A 62 -15.98 3.83 -2.45
C VAL A 62 -15.32 2.73 -1.64
N SER A 63 -14.36 3.11 -0.80
CA SER A 63 -13.61 2.20 0.06
C SER A 63 -13.56 2.72 1.50
N PRO A 64 -13.48 1.84 2.51
CA PRO A 64 -13.34 2.27 3.88
C PRO A 64 -11.99 2.95 4.05
N LYS A 65 -11.97 4.08 4.74
CA LYS A 65 -10.71 4.72 5.10
C LYS A 65 -9.94 3.81 6.06
N VAL A 66 -8.73 3.40 5.70
CA VAL A 66 -7.76 2.81 6.62
C VAL A 66 -6.92 3.95 7.20
N ASP A 67 -6.59 3.91 8.49
CA ASP A 67 -5.84 4.99 9.17
C ASP A 67 -4.47 4.43 9.58
N GLY A 68 -3.49 4.65 8.71
CA GLY A 68 -2.11 4.19 8.83
C GLY A 68 -1.17 5.16 8.12
N GLU A 69 -0.27 4.64 7.29
CA GLU A 69 0.57 5.46 6.41
C GLU A 69 0.57 4.92 4.97
N LEU A 70 0.65 5.81 3.99
CA LEU A 70 0.89 5.46 2.59
C LEU A 70 2.28 4.82 2.44
N TRP A 71 2.30 3.58 1.95
CA TRP A 71 3.50 2.83 1.60
C TRP A 71 3.31 2.11 0.26
N TYR A 72 4.41 1.67 -0.34
CA TYR A 72 4.44 0.96 -1.60
C TYR A 72 5.02 -0.43 -1.40
N LEU A 73 4.29 -1.46 -1.80
CA LEU A 73 4.80 -2.83 -1.87
C LEU A 73 5.45 -3.03 -3.25
N VAL A 74 6.68 -3.54 -3.24
CA VAL A 74 7.43 -3.87 -4.46
C VAL A 74 7.62 -5.38 -4.57
N LEU A 75 7.21 -5.95 -5.70
CA LEU A 75 7.30 -7.37 -6.04
C LEU A 75 8.04 -7.57 -7.36
N GLY A 76 8.49 -8.80 -7.64
CA GLY A 76 8.98 -9.19 -8.97
C GLY A 76 10.41 -8.74 -9.32
N ASP A 77 11.14 -8.17 -8.37
CA ASP A 77 12.54 -7.72 -8.53
C ASP A 77 13.37 -8.10 -7.29
N GLY A 78 13.41 -9.40 -6.99
CA GLY A 78 14.04 -9.97 -5.80
C GLY A 78 13.07 -10.17 -4.64
N ALA A 79 13.60 -10.10 -3.41
CA ALA A 79 12.79 -10.24 -2.20
C ALA A 79 11.81 -9.07 -2.06
N PRO A 80 10.54 -9.31 -1.69
CA PRO A 80 9.58 -8.24 -1.47
C PRO A 80 10.04 -7.26 -0.40
N PHE A 81 9.74 -5.99 -0.60
CA PHE A 81 9.95 -4.94 0.39
C PHE A 81 8.85 -3.89 0.33
N LEU A 82 8.70 -3.15 1.42
CA LEU A 82 7.85 -1.98 1.49
C LEU A 82 8.72 -0.72 1.44
N ALA A 83 8.27 0.31 0.73
CA ALA A 83 8.92 1.61 0.71
C ALA A 83 7.93 2.74 1.02
N SER A 84 8.40 3.74 1.76
CA SER A 84 7.64 4.98 1.98
C SER A 84 7.88 5.98 0.82
N PRO A 85 7.03 7.01 0.67
CA PRO A 85 7.24 8.10 -0.29
C PRO A 85 8.59 8.84 -0.15
N GLN A 86 9.17 8.84 1.05
CA GLN A 86 10.48 9.43 1.33
C GLN A 86 11.64 8.43 1.14
N GLY A 87 11.34 7.19 0.81
CA GLY A 87 12.34 6.16 0.52
C GLY A 87 12.87 5.43 1.75
N LYS A 88 12.19 5.50 2.91
CA LYS A 88 12.37 4.49 3.97
C LYS A 88 12.00 3.12 3.43
N VAL A 89 12.66 2.06 3.88
CA VAL A 89 12.40 0.69 3.42
C VAL A 89 12.17 -0.24 4.62
N ILE A 90 11.16 -1.09 4.53
CA ILE A 90 10.99 -2.26 5.41
C ILE A 90 11.28 -3.50 4.58
N ALA A 91 12.23 -4.33 5.03
CA ALA A 91 12.67 -5.53 4.35
C ALA A 91 13.03 -6.65 5.36
N GLY A 92 13.40 -7.82 4.87
CA GLY A 92 13.79 -8.97 5.70
C GLY A 92 12.59 -9.80 6.18
N SER A 93 12.78 -10.57 7.25
CA SER A 93 11.80 -11.53 7.76
C SER A 93 10.66 -10.84 8.51
N VAL A 94 9.77 -10.19 7.77
CA VAL A 94 8.53 -9.61 8.28
C VAL A 94 7.38 -10.47 7.77
N PRO A 95 6.46 -10.95 8.63
CA PRO A 95 5.36 -11.84 8.22
C PRO A 95 4.51 -11.31 7.06
N LEU A 96 4.35 -9.99 6.98
CA LEU A 96 3.69 -9.33 5.85
C LEU A 96 4.47 -9.52 4.54
N LEU A 97 5.80 -9.38 4.57
CA LEU A 97 6.65 -9.57 3.40
C LEU A 97 6.81 -11.05 3.01
N GLU A 98 6.74 -11.96 3.97
CA GLU A 98 6.68 -13.41 3.70
C GLU A 98 5.39 -13.75 2.92
N GLU A 99 4.25 -13.19 3.35
CA GLU A 99 2.98 -13.32 2.62
C GLU A 99 3.07 -12.69 1.22
N ALA A 100 3.73 -11.54 1.10
CA ALA A 100 4.00 -10.91 -0.19
C ALA A 100 4.88 -11.81 -1.10
N GLY A 101 5.84 -12.51 -0.51
CA GLY A 101 6.75 -13.42 -1.21
C GLY A 101 6.03 -14.63 -1.78
N ALA A 102 5.02 -15.14 -1.08
CA ALA A 102 4.19 -16.25 -1.55
C ALA A 102 3.40 -15.93 -2.84
N VAL A 103 3.13 -14.64 -3.11
CA VAL A 103 2.44 -14.20 -4.32
C VAL A 103 3.37 -13.56 -5.36
N ALA A 104 4.65 -13.41 -5.06
CA ALA A 104 5.62 -12.75 -5.95
C ALA A 104 5.82 -13.48 -7.29
N SER A 105 5.57 -14.79 -7.36
CA SER A 105 5.62 -15.54 -8.62
C SER A 105 4.44 -15.28 -9.56
N LYS A 106 3.35 -14.68 -9.04
CA LYS A 106 2.17 -14.32 -9.83
C LYS A 106 2.37 -13.05 -10.66
N VAL A 107 3.33 -12.20 -10.27
CA VAL A 107 3.64 -10.98 -11.04
C VAL A 107 4.55 -11.30 -12.22
N ALA A 108 4.35 -10.63 -13.34
CA ALA A 108 5.12 -10.90 -14.56
C ALA A 108 6.45 -10.14 -14.62
N CYS A 109 6.53 -9.03 -13.91
CA CYS A 109 7.67 -8.12 -13.86
C CYS A 109 7.65 -7.35 -12.53
N ARG A 110 8.61 -6.42 -12.37
CA ARG A 110 8.60 -5.51 -11.24
C ARG A 110 7.24 -4.83 -11.12
N THR A 111 6.61 -5.04 -9.98
CA THR A 111 5.24 -4.59 -9.72
C THR A 111 5.22 -3.70 -8.49
N ILE A 112 4.67 -2.50 -8.64
CA ILE A 112 4.60 -1.49 -7.58
C ILE A 112 3.13 -1.24 -7.23
N ILE A 113 2.80 -1.49 -5.97
CA ILE A 113 1.44 -1.42 -5.46
C ILE A 113 1.38 -0.36 -4.37
N ALA A 114 0.49 0.62 -4.51
CA ALA A 114 0.22 1.58 -3.45
C ALA A 114 -0.83 1.04 -2.49
N GLY A 115 -0.61 1.28 -1.20
CA GLY A 115 -1.52 0.85 -0.16
C GLY A 115 -1.27 1.57 1.15
N GLU A 116 -2.15 1.29 2.10
CA GLU A 116 -2.01 1.77 3.46
C GLU A 116 -1.32 0.68 4.29
N LEU A 117 -0.15 0.97 4.83
CA LEU A 117 0.46 0.18 5.88
C LEU A 117 -0.20 0.54 7.21
N PHE A 118 -0.65 -0.45 7.97
CA PHE A 118 -1.30 -0.25 9.27
C PHE A 118 -0.86 -1.32 10.26
N ALA A 119 -1.16 -1.09 11.55
CA ALA A 119 -1.02 -2.11 12.58
C ALA A 119 -2.41 -2.63 12.98
N ALA A 120 -2.62 -3.94 12.89
CA ALA A 120 -3.84 -4.58 13.36
C ALA A 120 -4.03 -4.35 14.86
N VAL A 121 -5.29 -4.15 15.25
CA VAL A 121 -5.74 -3.99 16.63
C VAL A 121 -6.80 -5.06 16.94
N LYS A 122 -6.91 -5.43 18.21
CA LYS A 122 -7.86 -6.48 18.64
C LYS A 122 -9.33 -6.07 18.45
N SER A 123 -9.62 -4.77 18.58
CA SER A 123 -10.97 -4.22 18.47
C SER A 123 -10.92 -2.79 17.94
N GLY A 124 -11.90 -2.43 17.10
CA GLY A 124 -12.00 -1.10 16.53
C GLY A 124 -11.12 -0.90 15.29
N ARG A 125 -11.04 0.35 14.86
CA ARG A 125 -10.32 0.75 13.66
C ARG A 125 -8.85 1.05 14.00
N PRO A 126 -7.87 0.51 13.24
CA PRO A 126 -6.46 0.91 13.35
C PRO A 126 -6.29 2.42 13.25
N ARG A 127 -5.29 2.97 13.95
CA ARG A 127 -4.87 4.37 13.86
C ARG A 127 -3.42 4.48 13.46
N VAL A 128 -3.03 5.63 12.88
CA VAL A 128 -1.62 5.93 12.62
C VAL A 128 -0.72 5.82 13.86
N GLY A 129 -1.26 6.09 15.06
CA GLY A 129 -0.56 5.90 16.33
C GLY A 129 -0.21 4.44 16.62
N ASP A 130 -1.09 3.50 16.26
CA ASP A 130 -0.84 2.07 16.41
C ASP A 130 0.30 1.61 15.51
N LEU A 131 0.35 2.12 14.27
CA LEU A 131 1.46 1.83 13.35
C LEU A 131 2.79 2.34 13.92
N LYS A 132 2.83 3.60 14.37
CA LYS A 132 4.03 4.18 14.98
C LYS A 132 4.52 3.36 16.17
N SER A 133 3.60 2.91 17.03
CA SER A 133 3.91 2.04 18.15
C SER A 133 4.48 0.70 17.68
N ALA A 134 3.85 0.06 16.70
CA ALA A 134 4.29 -1.24 16.19
C ALA A 134 5.68 -1.18 15.55
N LEU A 135 6.03 -0.06 14.90
CA LEU A 135 7.34 0.15 14.28
C LEU A 135 8.43 0.62 15.25
N GLY A 136 8.06 1.20 16.39
CA GLY A 136 8.98 1.93 17.28
C GLY A 136 9.85 1.07 18.21
N GLY A 137 9.64 -0.25 18.25
CA GLY A 137 10.30 -1.14 19.21
C GLY A 137 11.72 -1.58 18.85
N GLY A 138 12.26 -1.19 17.69
CA GLY A 138 13.56 -1.68 17.25
C GLY A 138 13.56 -3.21 17.15
N PRO A 139 14.48 -3.93 17.84
CA PRO A 139 14.45 -5.40 17.94
C PRO A 139 13.14 -5.98 18.49
N ASP A 140 12.40 -5.23 19.31
CA ASP A 140 11.14 -5.65 19.92
C ASP A 140 9.90 -5.13 19.15
N ALA A 141 10.09 -4.59 17.94
CA ALA A 141 8.97 -4.08 17.13
C ALA A 141 7.95 -5.18 16.84
N GLU A 142 6.67 -4.83 16.96
CA GLU A 142 5.55 -5.77 16.81
C GLU A 142 5.19 -6.01 15.34
N VAL A 143 6.15 -6.43 14.53
CA VAL A 143 5.98 -6.65 13.08
C VAL A 143 4.90 -7.68 12.74
N GLN A 144 4.56 -8.54 13.69
CA GLN A 144 3.45 -9.48 13.63
C GLN A 144 2.07 -8.82 13.54
N ARG A 145 1.96 -7.52 13.86
CA ARG A 145 0.72 -6.75 13.76
C ARG A 145 0.57 -6.05 12.41
N LEU A 146 1.63 -5.97 11.60
CA LEU A 146 1.59 -5.21 10.36
C LEU A 146 0.62 -5.86 9.35
N GLY A 147 -0.16 -5.01 8.71
CA GLY A 147 -1.03 -5.32 7.58
C GLY A 147 -0.92 -4.25 6.49
N PHE A 148 -1.26 -4.62 5.26
CA PHE A 148 -1.23 -3.74 4.09
C PHE A 148 -2.55 -3.82 3.34
N SER A 149 -3.19 -2.67 3.17
CA SER A 149 -4.41 -2.53 2.37
C SER A 149 -4.05 -1.92 1.02
N ALA A 150 -3.86 -2.77 0.02
CA ALA A 150 -3.51 -2.39 -1.35
C ALA A 150 -4.71 -1.72 -2.03
N PHE A 151 -4.55 -0.51 -2.55
CA PHE A 151 -5.65 0.24 -3.16
C PHE A 151 -5.39 0.74 -4.57
N ASP A 152 -4.14 0.68 -5.07
CA ASP A 152 -3.83 1.08 -6.46
C ASP A 152 -2.58 0.37 -7.01
N LEU A 153 -2.52 0.24 -8.34
CA LEU A 153 -1.41 -0.35 -9.07
C LEU A 153 -0.68 0.74 -9.86
N LEU A 154 0.63 0.89 -9.64
CA LEU A 154 1.43 1.95 -10.26
C LEU A 154 2.26 1.44 -11.43
N GLU A 155 2.73 0.20 -11.34
CA GLU A 155 3.64 -0.41 -12.30
C GLU A 155 3.45 -1.94 -12.26
N GLY A 156 3.67 -2.60 -13.38
CA GLY A 156 3.63 -4.06 -13.49
C GLY A 156 2.22 -4.65 -13.48
N GLY A 157 2.06 -5.82 -12.85
CA GLY A 157 0.83 -6.60 -12.86
C GLY A 157 1.08 -8.11 -12.99
N THR A 158 0.04 -8.87 -13.31
CA THR A 158 0.11 -10.33 -13.56
C THR A 158 0.53 -10.61 -15.00
N LYS A 159 0.65 -11.87 -15.42
CA LYS A 159 0.92 -12.18 -16.84
C LYS A 159 -0.26 -11.83 -17.73
N GLU A 160 -1.46 -11.89 -17.18
CA GLU A 160 -2.73 -11.71 -17.89
C GLU A 160 -3.16 -10.23 -17.94
N SER A 161 -2.76 -9.40 -16.97
CA SER A 161 -3.14 -7.99 -16.90
C SER A 161 -2.05 -7.14 -16.26
N GLN A 162 -1.56 -6.14 -17.00
CA GLN A 162 -0.44 -5.27 -16.61
C GLN A 162 -0.72 -3.83 -17.01
N MET A 163 -0.06 -2.91 -16.30
CA MET A 163 -0.03 -1.50 -16.68
C MET A 163 0.51 -1.29 -18.12
N PRO A 164 -0.03 -0.33 -18.88
CA PRO A 164 -1.02 0.67 -18.46
C PRO A 164 -2.45 0.11 -18.41
N LEU A 165 -3.17 0.43 -17.33
CA LEU A 165 -4.60 0.17 -17.14
C LEU A 165 -5.26 1.50 -16.78
N ASP A 166 -6.13 1.99 -17.66
CA ASP A 166 -6.73 3.31 -17.52
C ASP A 166 -7.79 3.32 -16.42
N ASP A 167 -8.59 2.26 -16.35
CA ASP A 167 -9.68 2.15 -15.39
C ASP A 167 -9.23 1.68 -14.02
N TYR A 168 -9.73 2.35 -12.98
CA TYR A 168 -9.48 1.96 -11.59
C TYR A 168 -9.94 0.52 -11.29
N ASN A 169 -11.06 0.10 -11.90
CA ASN A 169 -11.60 -1.24 -11.70
C ASN A 169 -10.65 -2.33 -12.20
N GLU A 170 -9.97 -2.10 -13.33
CA GLU A 170 -9.01 -3.05 -13.89
C GLU A 170 -7.82 -3.20 -12.95
N ARG A 171 -7.30 -2.07 -12.44
CA ARG A 171 -6.22 -2.08 -11.43
C ARG A 171 -6.66 -2.79 -10.15
N LEU A 172 -7.86 -2.51 -9.66
CA LEU A 172 -8.43 -3.16 -8.47
C LEU A 172 -8.58 -4.68 -8.69
N ALA A 173 -9.05 -5.12 -9.85
CA ALA A 173 -9.19 -6.53 -10.17
C ALA A 173 -7.85 -7.27 -10.13
N VAL A 174 -6.77 -6.66 -10.62
CA VAL A 174 -5.40 -7.21 -10.48
C VAL A 174 -5.02 -7.37 -9.01
N LEU A 175 -5.29 -6.36 -8.17
CA LEU A 175 -4.98 -6.43 -6.73
C LEU A 175 -5.80 -7.51 -6.03
N GLN A 176 -7.09 -7.63 -6.35
CA GLN A 176 -7.97 -8.66 -5.81
C GLN A 176 -7.50 -10.06 -6.19
N GLN A 177 -7.09 -10.27 -7.44
CA GLN A 177 -6.53 -11.54 -7.90
C GLN A 177 -5.19 -11.88 -7.20
N LEU A 178 -4.29 -10.90 -7.06
CA LEU A 178 -2.98 -11.12 -6.45
C LEU A 178 -3.12 -11.53 -4.98
N PHE A 179 -3.96 -10.82 -4.23
CA PHE A 179 -4.10 -10.93 -2.77
C PHE A 179 -5.33 -11.70 -2.31
N ASP A 180 -5.96 -12.47 -3.20
CA ASP A 180 -7.03 -13.38 -2.82
C ASP A 180 -6.54 -14.37 -1.75
N GLY A 181 -7.37 -14.59 -0.72
CA GLY A 181 -7.03 -15.39 0.45
C GLY A 181 -5.95 -14.80 1.38
N GLY A 182 -5.44 -13.60 1.11
CA GLY A 182 -4.43 -12.94 1.94
C GLY A 182 -4.95 -12.67 3.36
N LYS A 183 -4.04 -12.74 4.34
CA LYS A 183 -4.35 -12.48 5.76
C LYS A 183 -3.88 -11.09 6.16
N ARG A 184 -2.64 -10.75 5.81
CA ARG A 184 -1.98 -9.48 6.15
C ARG A 184 -2.00 -8.51 4.99
N ILE A 185 -2.02 -9.00 3.77
CA ILE A 185 -2.11 -8.18 2.56
C ILE A 185 -3.47 -8.46 1.92
N LYS A 186 -4.22 -7.39 1.67
CA LYS A 186 -5.52 -7.48 0.98
C LYS A 186 -5.67 -6.33 0.01
N ALA A 187 -6.36 -6.57 -1.09
CA ALA A 187 -6.98 -5.49 -1.84
C ALA A 187 -8.00 -4.78 -0.93
N ILE A 188 -8.04 -3.45 -1.01
CA ILE A 188 -8.99 -2.67 -0.24
C ILE A 188 -10.41 -3.05 -0.67
N ALA A 189 -11.30 -3.20 0.30
CA ALA A 189 -12.71 -3.44 0.00
C ALA A 189 -13.25 -2.19 -0.71
N THR A 190 -13.76 -2.37 -1.92
CA THR A 190 -14.31 -1.27 -2.72
C THR A 190 -15.63 -1.71 -3.32
N HIS A 191 -16.59 -0.80 -3.32
CA HIS A 191 -17.86 -0.98 -4.01
C HIS A 191 -18.12 0.21 -4.94
N GLU A 192 -18.96 -0.05 -5.93
CA GLU A 192 -19.42 0.95 -6.88
C GLU A 192 -20.63 1.68 -6.31
N CYS A 193 -20.64 3.01 -6.42
CA CYS A 193 -21.78 3.85 -6.13
C CYS A 193 -22.05 4.79 -7.30
N ASN A 194 -23.32 5.09 -7.56
CA ASN A 194 -23.71 6.02 -8.64
C ASN A 194 -24.24 7.35 -8.11
N THR A 195 -24.54 7.41 -6.82
CA THR A 195 -25.10 8.59 -6.15
C THR A 195 -24.36 8.87 -4.85
N GLY A 196 -24.39 10.14 -4.42
CA GLY A 196 -23.81 10.53 -3.12
C GLY A 196 -24.55 9.90 -1.93
N ASP A 197 -25.82 9.53 -2.11
CA ASP A 197 -26.66 8.95 -1.05
C ASP A 197 -26.22 7.53 -0.68
N GLU A 198 -25.59 6.81 -1.60
CA GLU A 198 -25.04 5.46 -1.39
C GLU A 198 -23.71 5.46 -0.61
N ILE A 199 -23.12 6.63 -0.34
CA ILE A 199 -21.81 6.78 0.32
C ILE A 199 -21.95 6.95 1.84
N ASN A 200 -23.14 7.27 2.35
CA ASN A 200 -23.41 7.54 3.76
C ASN A 200 -23.64 6.28 4.60
#